data_AF-A0A8R1DF37-F1
#
_entry.id   AF-A0A8R1DF37-F1
#
_cell.length_a   1.000
_cell.length_b   1.000
_cell.length_c   1.000
_cell.angle_alpha   90.00
_cell.angle_beta   90.00
_cell.angle_gamma   90.00
#
_symmetry.space_group_name_H-M   'P 1'
#
loop_
_entity.id
_entity.type
_entity.pdbx_description
1 polymer ?
#
loop_
_entity_poly.entity_id
_entity_poly.type
_entity_poly.pdbx_seq_one_letter_code
_entity_poly.pdbx_strand_id
1 'polypeptide(L)'
;MSGSTQDHWKHTWPCAQVFGDFLCSNREKLKDKVVLEIGAGATGVCGLAAAKLGARRVWLTDHPDLEIALKTLQRNVEANNVSEACTVTGLDWDDRQSVSRAIDLIGDRLDVILASDVFFDPSTFCGLVDTFAQLLIRYENARVWFAYQQRDDSWTCGPQLEKYPFLKVVLEKQIETGKETIDIFTMTNSKAESKGLYAGIEGGATGSKLVIIDSETNWRTESSNLGTNFYLTDYKIVCKRIADWILDVFEKEKLKIEDLRALGLGLSGAEDEEFNNKFVDYFRKNHGNVTDNFYLTSDSIMTLLANFPREENGIVLIAGTGSSCRMKKKDGSVQGAGGWGHMIGDGGSAFWIARAAIQMLFDAEDGFDNTYNTDVIKALLFKHYNINEKTRILNYMYSNFEKHVVADFTVSLAQKVNDDPAIGEVFRSAGHILGRHVATVAKHLPEEERKSLDIVLIGGVFRSWSALQAGFVAAMQGTGVQKLRMFEPCDSPAVGAAVLAAKERYGIFLAQEDKKILRLEIDV
;
A
#
# COMPACT_ATOMS: atom_id res chain seq x y z
N MET A 1 -24.11 22.63 -30.70
CA MET A 1 -23.38 23.52 -31.62
C MET A 1 -22.63 24.56 -30.80
N SER A 2 -21.32 24.36 -30.67
CA SER A 2 -20.26 25.31 -30.30
C SER A 2 -18.98 24.46 -30.36
N GLY A 3 -18.13 24.48 -31.38
CA GLY A 3 -17.66 25.61 -32.15
C GLY A 3 -16.17 25.81 -31.92
N SER A 4 -15.34 24.75 -32.02
CA SER A 4 -13.90 24.82 -32.37
C SER A 4 -13.28 23.42 -32.53
N THR A 5 -13.68 22.63 -33.52
CA THR A 5 -12.77 21.61 -34.06
C THR A 5 -11.79 22.34 -34.99
N GLN A 6 -10.83 23.07 -34.40
CA GLN A 6 -9.65 23.45 -35.16
C GLN A 6 -8.97 22.14 -35.57
N ASP A 7 -8.58 22.01 -36.84
CA ASP A 7 -7.83 20.87 -37.35
C ASP A 7 -6.39 20.88 -36.79
N HIS A 8 -6.28 20.73 -35.47
CA HIS A 8 -5.06 20.82 -34.66
C HIS A 8 -3.92 19.94 -35.18
N TRP A 9 -4.26 18.81 -35.79
CA TRP A 9 -3.32 17.86 -36.39
C TRP A 9 -2.60 18.38 -37.65
N LYS A 10 -3.08 19.45 -38.30
CA LYS A 10 -2.50 20.02 -39.54
C LYS A 10 -1.29 20.93 -39.31
N HIS A 11 -1.09 21.39 -38.08
CA HIS A 11 -0.07 22.39 -37.77
C HIS A 11 1.15 21.76 -37.12
N THR A 12 2.33 22.32 -37.38
CA THR A 12 3.52 22.01 -36.59
C THR A 12 3.46 22.83 -35.31
N TRP A 13 3.32 22.15 -34.18
CA TRP A 13 3.26 22.79 -32.87
C TRP A 13 4.66 23.23 -32.42
N PRO A 14 4.79 24.32 -31.64
CA PRO A 14 6.07 24.76 -31.11
C PRO A 14 6.82 23.67 -30.33
N CYS A 15 6.09 22.86 -29.56
CA CYS A 15 6.60 21.66 -28.90
C CYS A 15 7.35 20.74 -29.86
N ALA A 16 6.81 20.48 -31.05
CA ALA A 16 7.41 19.56 -32.01
C ALA A 16 8.75 20.07 -32.58
N GLN A 17 8.91 21.39 -32.73
CA GLN A 17 10.17 21.99 -33.18
C GLN A 17 11.22 21.88 -32.08
N VAL A 18 10.86 22.33 -30.87
CA VAL A 18 11.75 22.31 -29.70
C VAL A 18 12.17 20.88 -29.36
N PHE A 19 11.24 19.94 -29.44
CA PHE A 19 11.52 18.54 -29.17
C PHE A 19 12.38 17.92 -30.29
N GLY A 20 12.14 18.28 -31.56
CA GLY A 20 13.03 17.91 -32.67
C GLY A 20 14.48 18.33 -32.46
N ASP A 21 14.73 19.56 -31.99
CA ASP A 21 16.08 20.05 -31.68
C ASP A 21 16.73 19.28 -30.52
N PHE A 22 15.94 18.92 -29.51
CA PHE A 22 16.38 18.04 -28.43
C PHE A 22 16.79 16.66 -28.95
N LEU A 23 16.02 16.06 -29.87
CA LEU A 23 16.35 14.78 -30.50
C LEU A 23 17.66 14.88 -31.29
N CYS A 24 17.85 15.95 -32.07
CA CYS A 24 19.09 16.20 -32.79
C CYS A 24 20.31 16.25 -31.86
N SER A 25 20.16 16.90 -30.70
CA SER A 25 21.20 16.97 -29.66
C SER A 25 21.48 15.63 -28.97
N ASN A 26 20.57 14.66 -29.11
CA ASN A 26 20.63 13.33 -28.50
C ASN A 26 20.74 12.20 -29.54
N ARG A 27 21.25 12.48 -30.75
CA ARG A 27 21.39 11.52 -31.87
C ARG A 27 21.88 10.13 -31.46
N GLU A 28 22.93 10.05 -30.64
CA GLU A 28 23.53 8.77 -30.24
C GLU A 28 22.57 7.87 -29.45
N LYS A 29 21.56 8.46 -28.80
CA LYS A 29 20.51 7.72 -28.08
C LYS A 29 19.40 7.21 -29.00
N LEU A 30 19.36 7.64 -30.27
CA LEU A 30 18.35 7.25 -31.28
C LEU A 30 18.92 6.30 -32.35
N LYS A 31 20.24 6.33 -32.57
CA LYS A 31 20.89 5.47 -33.56
C LYS A 31 20.63 3.99 -33.29
N ASP A 32 20.22 3.25 -34.33
CA ASP A 32 19.86 1.83 -34.29
C ASP A 32 18.70 1.48 -33.32
N LYS A 33 17.91 2.46 -32.89
CA LYS A 33 16.75 2.24 -32.00
C LYS A 33 15.47 1.95 -32.76
N VAL A 34 14.57 1.18 -32.15
CA VAL A 34 13.17 1.11 -32.55
C VAL A 34 12.39 2.18 -31.79
N VAL A 35 11.72 3.03 -32.54
CA VAL A 35 11.04 4.22 -32.02
C VAL A 35 9.54 4.12 -32.29
N LEU A 36 8.73 4.50 -31.32
CA LEU A 36 7.29 4.74 -31.49
C LEU A 36 7.02 6.21 -31.22
N GLU A 37 6.36 6.91 -32.13
CA GLU A 37 5.80 8.25 -31.88
C GLU A 37 4.29 8.13 -31.68
N ILE A 38 3.82 8.59 -30.52
CA ILE A 38 2.41 8.65 -30.14
C ILE A 38 1.91 10.08 -30.37
N GLY A 39 0.83 10.23 -31.14
CA GLY A 39 0.24 11.54 -31.46
C GLY A 39 1.14 12.36 -32.38
N ALA A 40 1.58 11.76 -33.49
CA ALA A 40 2.50 12.38 -34.45
C ALA A 40 1.90 13.60 -35.19
N GLY A 41 0.57 13.74 -35.19
CA GLY A 41 -0.17 14.64 -36.06
C GLY A 41 0.01 14.24 -37.53
N ALA A 42 -0.47 15.08 -38.45
CA ALA A 42 -0.09 14.91 -39.86
C ALA A 42 1.37 15.27 -40.12
N THR A 43 2.02 16.00 -39.22
CA THR A 43 3.36 16.55 -39.47
C THR A 43 4.46 15.53 -39.22
N GLY A 44 4.36 14.72 -38.16
CA GLY A 44 5.32 13.67 -37.83
C GLY A 44 6.72 14.16 -37.53
N VAL A 45 6.89 15.42 -37.13
CA VAL A 45 8.21 16.07 -37.05
C VAL A 45 9.19 15.25 -36.20
N CYS A 46 8.77 14.73 -35.05
CA CYS A 46 9.69 14.05 -34.14
C CYS A 46 10.05 12.64 -34.64
N GLY A 47 9.10 11.88 -35.18
CA GLY A 47 9.37 10.57 -35.77
C GLY A 47 10.20 10.67 -37.05
N LEU A 48 9.94 11.66 -37.91
CA LEU A 48 10.75 11.93 -39.09
C LEU A 48 12.18 12.34 -38.70
N ALA A 49 12.33 13.19 -37.68
CA ALA A 49 13.64 13.54 -37.13
C ALA A 49 14.36 12.29 -36.60
N ALA A 50 13.70 11.44 -35.81
CA ALA A 50 14.28 10.21 -35.30
C ALA A 50 14.77 9.28 -36.43
N ALA A 51 13.98 9.12 -37.50
CA ALA A 51 14.38 8.35 -38.68
C ALA A 51 15.64 8.95 -39.34
N LYS A 52 15.68 10.27 -39.54
CA LYS A 52 16.84 10.99 -40.10
C LYS A 52 18.08 10.94 -39.20
N LEU A 53 17.91 10.78 -37.90
CA LEU A 53 18.99 10.65 -36.92
C LEU A 53 19.55 9.22 -36.82
N GLY A 54 19.00 8.27 -37.58
CA GLY A 54 19.52 6.90 -37.71
C GLY A 54 18.78 5.87 -36.87
N ALA A 55 17.54 6.13 -36.46
CA ALA A 55 16.68 5.10 -35.91
C ALA A 55 16.53 3.94 -36.90
N ARG A 56 16.58 2.70 -36.40
CA ARG A 56 16.47 1.48 -37.21
C ARG A 56 15.07 1.33 -37.79
N ARG A 57 14.05 1.67 -36.98
CA ARG A 57 12.64 1.59 -37.34
C ARG A 57 11.88 2.64 -36.54
N VAL A 58 10.94 3.32 -37.18
CA VAL A 58 10.07 4.34 -36.55
C VAL A 58 8.61 4.04 -36.88
N TRP A 59 7.80 3.84 -35.85
CA TRP A 59 6.35 3.75 -35.95
C TRP A 59 5.77 5.12 -35.67
N LEU A 60 5.19 5.78 -36.68
CA LEU A 60 4.50 7.05 -36.49
C LEU A 60 3.01 6.77 -36.36
N THR A 61 2.42 7.19 -35.24
CA THR A 61 1.03 6.86 -34.92
C THR A 61 0.20 8.07 -34.54
N ASP A 62 -1.07 8.01 -34.90
CA ASP A 62 -2.11 8.96 -34.51
C ASP A 62 -3.46 8.25 -34.46
N HIS A 63 -4.50 8.93 -34.01
CA HIS A 63 -5.83 8.38 -33.84
C HIS A 63 -6.34 7.74 -35.15
N PRO A 64 -6.81 6.48 -35.14
CA PRO A 64 -7.18 5.72 -36.34
C PRO A 64 -8.29 6.39 -37.16
N ASP A 65 -9.20 7.13 -36.51
CA ASP A 65 -10.27 7.86 -37.20
C ASP A 65 -9.79 9.10 -37.97
N LEU A 66 -8.55 9.56 -37.75
CA LEU A 66 -7.95 10.68 -38.48
C LEU A 66 -7.30 10.21 -39.79
N GLU A 67 -8.07 9.58 -40.66
CA GLU A 67 -7.58 8.97 -41.90
C GLU A 67 -6.81 9.97 -42.80
N ILE A 68 -7.27 11.23 -42.87
CA ILE A 68 -6.59 12.28 -43.63
C ILE A 68 -5.24 12.64 -43.00
N ALA A 69 -5.15 12.65 -41.66
CA ALA A 69 -3.91 12.93 -40.96
C ALA A 69 -2.88 11.82 -41.22
N LEU A 70 -3.28 10.55 -41.08
CA LEU A 70 -2.42 9.40 -41.36
C LEU A 70 -1.96 9.36 -42.83
N LYS A 71 -2.84 9.65 -43.80
CA LYS A 71 -2.46 9.77 -45.22
C LYS A 71 -1.46 10.90 -45.46
N THR A 72 -1.62 12.03 -44.75
CA THR A 72 -0.70 13.17 -44.88
C THR A 72 0.65 12.86 -44.24
N LEU A 73 0.64 12.21 -43.08
CA LEU A 73 1.84 11.72 -42.39
C LEU A 73 2.62 10.74 -43.27
N GLN A 74 1.93 9.83 -43.96
CA GLN A 74 2.55 8.91 -44.93
C GLN A 74 3.20 9.65 -46.12
N ARG A 75 2.54 10.69 -46.66
CA ARG A 75 3.15 11.55 -47.69
C ARG A 75 4.38 12.29 -47.18
N ASN A 76 4.39 12.72 -45.91
CA ASN A 76 5.54 13.37 -45.31
C ASN A 76 6.72 12.39 -45.11
N VAL A 77 6.44 11.14 -44.75
CA VAL A 77 7.46 10.06 -44.73
C VAL A 77 8.12 9.88 -46.09
N GLU A 78 7.32 9.85 -47.17
CA GLU A 78 7.80 9.73 -48.55
C GLU A 78 8.58 10.96 -48.98
N ALA A 79 8.05 12.17 -48.75
CA ALA A 79 8.69 13.42 -49.10
C ALA A 79 10.05 13.61 -48.40
N ASN A 80 10.21 13.03 -47.20
CA ASN A 80 11.46 13.07 -46.46
C ASN A 80 12.40 11.91 -46.80
N ASN A 81 12.09 11.00 -47.73
CA ASN A 81 12.93 9.85 -48.08
C ASN A 81 13.32 8.99 -46.86
N VAL A 82 12.34 8.65 -46.01
CA VAL A 82 12.53 7.77 -44.84
C VAL A 82 11.57 6.57 -44.82
N SER A 83 10.94 6.25 -45.96
CA SER A 83 9.95 5.17 -46.08
C SER A 83 10.48 3.79 -45.70
N GLU A 84 11.78 3.51 -45.85
CA GLU A 84 12.36 2.22 -45.44
C GLU A 84 12.41 2.07 -43.91
N ALA A 85 12.63 3.18 -43.20
CA ALA A 85 12.72 3.20 -41.75
C ALA A 85 11.36 3.41 -41.08
N CYS A 86 10.41 4.05 -41.74
CA CYS A 86 9.15 4.48 -41.14
C CYS A 86 7.96 3.57 -41.49
N THR A 87 7.01 3.44 -40.56
CA THR A 87 5.71 2.83 -40.78
C THR A 87 4.64 3.68 -40.12
N VAL A 88 3.62 4.07 -40.88
CA VAL A 88 2.48 4.85 -40.37
C VAL A 88 1.34 3.90 -40.05
N THR A 89 0.77 4.02 -38.84
CA THR A 89 -0.39 3.22 -38.42
C THR A 89 -1.26 3.99 -37.42
N GLY A 90 -2.48 3.50 -37.18
CA GLY A 90 -3.38 4.06 -36.17
C GLY A 90 -3.03 3.58 -34.76
N LEU A 91 -3.08 4.48 -33.79
CA LEU A 91 -3.02 4.19 -32.36
C LEU A 91 -3.96 5.18 -31.65
N ASP A 92 -4.97 4.63 -30.98
CA ASP A 92 -5.80 5.37 -30.03
C ASP A 92 -5.33 4.98 -28.63
N TRP A 93 -4.78 5.94 -27.88
CA TRP A 93 -4.26 5.69 -26.54
C TRP A 93 -5.36 5.58 -25.47
N ASP A 94 -6.60 5.94 -25.80
CA ASP A 94 -7.76 5.75 -24.91
C ASP A 94 -8.44 4.38 -25.14
N ASP A 95 -8.13 3.67 -26.24
CA ASP A 95 -8.58 2.29 -26.51
C ASP A 95 -7.47 1.25 -26.28
N ARG A 96 -7.61 0.47 -25.21
CA ARG A 96 -6.68 -0.64 -24.87
C ARG A 96 -6.52 -1.67 -25.98
N GLN A 97 -7.55 -1.93 -26.79
CA GLN A 97 -7.42 -2.85 -27.91
C GLN A 97 -6.56 -2.26 -29.03
N SER A 98 -6.68 -0.95 -29.27
CA SER A 98 -5.83 -0.20 -30.19
C SER A 98 -4.37 -0.24 -29.78
N VAL A 99 -4.08 0.01 -28.49
CA VAL A 99 -2.73 -0.12 -27.93
C VAL A 99 -2.18 -1.54 -28.08
N SER A 100 -2.98 -2.57 -27.79
CA SER A 100 -2.56 -3.97 -27.95
C SER A 100 -2.20 -4.31 -29.39
N ARG A 101 -3.03 -3.89 -30.37
CA ARG A 101 -2.75 -4.08 -31.80
C ARG A 101 -1.43 -3.40 -32.21
N ALA A 102 -1.18 -2.19 -31.71
CA ALA A 102 0.08 -1.50 -31.98
C ALA A 102 1.28 -2.23 -31.39
N ILE A 103 1.17 -2.76 -30.16
CA ILE A 103 2.22 -3.59 -29.54
C ILE A 103 2.52 -4.83 -30.39
N ASP A 104 1.49 -5.53 -30.85
CA ASP A 104 1.65 -6.72 -31.70
C ASP A 104 2.36 -6.40 -33.02
N LEU A 105 2.06 -5.24 -33.61
CA LEU A 105 2.71 -4.77 -34.84
C LEU A 105 4.19 -4.40 -34.61
N ILE A 106 4.51 -3.76 -33.48
CA ILE A 106 5.88 -3.35 -33.13
C ILE A 106 6.77 -4.57 -32.86
N GLY A 107 6.22 -5.62 -32.26
CA GLY A 107 6.91 -6.87 -31.97
C GLY A 107 7.71 -6.82 -30.67
N ASP A 108 8.86 -7.50 -30.61
CA ASP A 108 9.55 -7.73 -29.33
C ASP A 108 10.49 -6.62 -28.88
N ARG A 109 10.76 -5.62 -29.72
CA ARG A 109 11.74 -4.58 -29.43
C ARG A 109 11.17 -3.20 -29.68
N LEU A 110 11.08 -2.44 -28.59
CA LEU A 110 10.86 -1.00 -28.58
C LEU A 110 11.90 -0.38 -27.63
N ASP A 111 12.57 0.68 -28.06
CA ASP A 111 13.65 1.30 -27.30
C ASP A 111 13.27 2.73 -26.83
N VAL A 112 12.57 3.48 -27.67
CA VAL A 112 12.21 4.88 -27.40
C VAL A 112 10.76 5.14 -27.80
N ILE A 113 10.02 5.82 -26.94
CA ILE A 113 8.67 6.32 -27.21
C ILE A 113 8.76 7.84 -27.21
N LEU A 114 8.24 8.48 -28.25
CA LEU A 114 8.21 9.93 -28.43
C LEU A 114 6.76 10.41 -28.30
N ALA A 115 6.54 11.48 -27.56
CA ALA A 115 5.22 12.11 -27.49
C ALA A 115 5.37 13.63 -27.32
N SER A 116 5.21 14.38 -28.40
CA SER A 116 5.64 15.79 -28.40
C SER A 116 4.63 16.76 -27.77
N ASP A 117 3.36 16.62 -28.08
CA ASP A 117 2.36 17.59 -27.62
C ASP A 117 1.00 16.90 -27.47
N VAL A 118 1.03 15.86 -26.63
CA VAL A 118 -0.12 14.98 -26.39
C VAL A 118 -0.85 15.37 -25.10
N PHE A 119 -0.20 16.12 -24.21
CA PHE A 119 -0.79 16.69 -22.99
C PHE A 119 -1.41 18.07 -23.29
N PHE A 120 -2.42 18.11 -24.17
CA PHE A 120 -3.11 19.35 -24.58
C PHE A 120 -4.58 19.42 -24.10
N ASP A 121 -5.19 18.30 -23.73
CA ASP A 121 -6.53 18.21 -23.15
C ASP A 121 -6.48 17.33 -21.89
N PRO A 122 -6.81 17.85 -20.69
CA PRO A 122 -6.82 17.07 -19.45
C PRO A 122 -7.63 15.78 -19.51
N SER A 123 -8.64 15.69 -20.38
CA SER A 123 -9.45 14.48 -20.54
C SER A 123 -8.65 13.28 -21.07
N THR A 124 -7.54 13.52 -21.79
CA THR A 124 -6.72 12.47 -22.40
C THR A 124 -5.51 12.06 -21.55
N PHE A 125 -5.22 12.82 -20.48
CA PHE A 125 -3.99 12.62 -19.70
C PHE A 125 -3.95 11.24 -19.04
N CYS A 126 -5.10 10.78 -18.55
CA CYS A 126 -5.22 9.50 -17.87
C CYS A 126 -4.90 8.33 -18.82
N GLY A 127 -5.56 8.26 -19.98
CA GLY A 127 -5.34 7.18 -20.95
C GLY A 127 -3.94 7.19 -21.56
N LEU A 128 -3.35 8.38 -21.73
CA LEU A 128 -1.97 8.51 -22.17
C LEU A 128 -0.96 7.95 -21.16
N VAL A 129 -1.10 8.30 -19.88
CA VAL A 129 -0.23 7.77 -18.80
C VAL A 129 -0.43 6.26 -18.66
N ASP A 130 -1.66 5.75 -18.74
CA ASP A 130 -1.96 4.32 -18.75
C ASP A 130 -1.28 3.60 -19.91
N THR A 131 -1.31 4.20 -21.10
CA THR A 131 -0.65 3.68 -22.30
C THR A 131 0.86 3.64 -22.12
N PHE A 132 1.47 4.71 -21.58
CA PHE A 132 2.90 4.70 -21.28
C PHE A 132 3.26 3.63 -20.25
N ALA A 133 2.45 3.47 -19.20
CA ALA A 133 2.62 2.43 -18.20
C ALA A 133 2.59 1.04 -18.85
N GLN A 134 1.59 0.77 -19.70
CA GLN A 134 1.45 -0.50 -20.42
C GLN A 134 2.65 -0.79 -21.34
N LEU A 135 3.10 0.22 -22.10
CA LEU A 135 4.27 0.09 -22.97
C LEU A 135 5.54 -0.17 -22.17
N LEU A 136 5.75 0.55 -21.06
CA LEU A 136 6.92 0.37 -20.20
C LEU A 136 6.86 -0.94 -19.40
N ILE A 137 5.68 -1.51 -19.15
CA ILE A 137 5.54 -2.88 -18.63
C ILE A 137 5.99 -3.91 -19.66
N ARG A 138 5.62 -3.74 -20.95
CA ARG A 138 5.97 -4.67 -22.03
C ARG A 138 7.44 -4.55 -22.45
N TYR A 139 7.96 -3.33 -22.47
CA TYR A 139 9.29 -2.97 -22.92
C TYR A 139 10.05 -2.32 -21.77
N GLU A 140 10.43 -3.10 -20.77
CA GLU A 140 11.01 -2.64 -19.50
C GLU A 140 12.26 -1.75 -19.64
N ASN A 141 13.02 -1.91 -20.73
CA ASN A 141 14.22 -1.13 -21.02
C ASN A 141 13.97 0.08 -21.94
N ALA A 142 12.73 0.27 -22.39
CA ALA A 142 12.36 1.43 -23.19
C ALA A 142 12.31 2.69 -22.32
N ARG A 143 12.40 3.86 -22.97
CA ARG A 143 12.15 5.16 -22.35
C ARG A 143 11.11 5.92 -23.12
N VAL A 144 10.30 6.69 -22.41
CA VAL A 144 9.43 7.70 -23.00
C VAL A 144 10.16 9.03 -22.91
N TRP A 145 10.28 9.73 -24.02
CA TRP A 145 10.53 11.15 -24.04
C TRP A 145 9.27 11.86 -24.47
N PHE A 146 8.81 12.79 -23.64
CA PHE A 146 7.66 13.60 -23.98
C PHE A 146 7.93 15.08 -23.73
N ALA A 147 7.38 15.91 -24.59
CA ALA A 147 7.39 17.35 -24.41
C ALA A 147 6.01 17.82 -23.95
N TYR A 148 6.00 18.83 -23.09
CA TYR A 148 4.80 19.43 -22.53
C TYR A 148 4.94 20.94 -22.61
N GLN A 149 4.00 21.58 -23.31
CA GLN A 149 3.84 23.03 -23.25
C GLN A 149 3.03 23.37 -22.01
N GLN A 150 3.58 24.18 -21.12
CA GLN A 150 2.84 24.69 -19.97
C GLN A 150 1.70 25.58 -20.44
N ARG A 151 0.47 25.18 -20.13
CA ARG A 151 -0.77 25.88 -20.52
C ARG A 151 -1.55 26.39 -19.33
N ASP A 152 -1.57 25.62 -18.25
CA ASP A 152 -2.26 25.94 -17.00
C ASP A 152 -1.53 25.25 -15.83
N ASP A 153 -1.33 25.97 -14.73
CA ASP A 153 -0.62 25.46 -13.54
C ASP A 153 -1.37 24.33 -12.83
N SER A 154 -2.69 24.22 -13.05
CA SER A 154 -3.54 23.17 -12.48
C SER A 154 -3.49 21.86 -13.29
N TRP A 155 -2.95 21.89 -14.51
CA TRP A 155 -2.89 20.71 -15.37
C TRP A 155 -1.71 19.83 -14.98
N THR A 156 -2.03 18.67 -14.40
CA THR A 156 -1.03 17.71 -13.92
C THR A 156 -1.47 16.28 -14.19
N CYS A 157 -0.50 15.41 -14.50
CA CYS A 157 -0.69 13.97 -14.54
C CYS A 157 -0.32 13.28 -13.21
N GLY A 158 0.04 14.04 -12.17
CA GLY A 158 0.46 13.54 -10.85
C GLY A 158 -0.48 12.47 -10.26
N PRO A 159 -1.80 12.72 -10.15
CA PRO A 159 -2.74 11.73 -9.63
C PRO A 159 -2.79 10.42 -10.43
N GLN A 160 -2.51 10.46 -11.73
CA GLN A 160 -2.45 9.25 -12.55
C GLN A 160 -1.09 8.55 -12.40
N LEU A 161 0.01 9.31 -12.30
CA LEU A 161 1.35 8.76 -12.03
C LEU A 161 1.40 8.05 -10.67
N GLU A 162 0.66 8.51 -9.67
CA GLU A 162 0.54 7.85 -8.35
C GLU A 162 -0.01 6.41 -8.45
N LYS A 163 -0.78 6.08 -9.51
CA LYS A 163 -1.24 4.71 -9.77
C LYS A 163 -0.13 3.79 -10.26
N TYR A 164 0.96 4.36 -10.78
CA TYR A 164 2.10 3.65 -11.35
C TYR A 164 3.40 4.05 -10.66
N PRO A 165 3.61 3.67 -9.38
CA PRO A 165 4.80 4.06 -8.63
C PRO A 165 6.12 3.51 -9.19
N PHE A 166 6.07 2.57 -10.15
CA PHE A 166 7.24 2.12 -10.91
C PHE A 166 7.65 3.09 -12.04
N LEU A 167 6.82 4.06 -12.40
CA LEU A 167 7.16 5.08 -13.38
C LEU A 167 8.00 6.17 -12.74
N LYS A 168 9.22 6.33 -13.23
CA LYS A 168 10.10 7.41 -12.82
C LYS A 168 10.10 8.49 -13.88
N VAL A 169 9.63 9.68 -13.53
CA VAL A 169 9.59 10.86 -14.41
C VAL A 169 10.65 11.86 -13.97
N VAL A 170 11.46 12.35 -14.92
CA VAL A 170 12.54 13.31 -14.69
C VAL A 170 12.45 14.41 -15.72
N LEU A 171 12.53 15.67 -15.29
CA LEU A 171 12.69 16.82 -16.17
C LEU A 171 14.12 16.80 -16.76
N GLU A 172 14.24 16.61 -18.07
CA GLU A 172 15.53 16.63 -18.77
C GLU A 172 15.93 18.05 -19.13
N LYS A 173 14.96 18.85 -19.59
CA LYS A 173 15.23 20.19 -20.09
C LYS A 173 13.96 21.05 -20.05
N GLN A 174 14.10 22.29 -19.62
CA GLN A 174 13.09 23.34 -19.76
C GLN A 174 13.59 24.37 -20.76
N ILE A 175 12.70 24.83 -21.64
CA ILE A 175 13.03 25.72 -22.75
C ILE A 175 11.97 26.82 -22.83
N GLU A 176 12.42 28.07 -22.75
CA GLU A 176 11.59 29.25 -22.93
C GLU A 176 11.76 29.79 -24.36
N THR A 177 10.67 29.87 -25.12
CA THR A 177 10.68 30.38 -26.51
C THR A 177 10.29 31.86 -26.60
N GLY A 178 10.22 32.55 -25.45
CA GLY A 178 9.76 33.93 -25.32
C GLY A 178 8.23 34.10 -25.34
N LYS A 179 7.48 33.10 -25.82
CA LYS A 179 6.01 33.04 -25.74
C LYS A 179 5.51 31.88 -24.89
N GLU A 180 6.28 30.81 -24.78
CA GLU A 180 5.85 29.54 -24.22
C GLU A 180 6.99 28.93 -23.41
N THR A 181 6.64 28.19 -22.37
CA THR A 181 7.56 27.32 -21.62
C THR A 181 7.28 25.89 -22.02
N ILE A 182 8.31 25.21 -22.52
CA ILE A 182 8.24 23.82 -22.97
C ILE A 182 9.19 22.99 -22.11
N ASP A 183 8.62 22.02 -21.42
CA ASP A 183 9.35 21.04 -20.62
C ASP A 183 9.51 19.74 -21.41
N ILE A 184 10.70 19.15 -21.36
CA ILE A 184 10.99 17.84 -21.91
C ILE A 184 11.29 16.90 -20.75
N PHE A 185 10.51 15.83 -20.66
CA PHE A 185 10.63 14.83 -19.62
C PHE A 185 11.11 13.50 -20.19
N THR A 186 11.85 12.77 -19.36
CA THR A 186 12.08 11.34 -19.52
C THR A 186 11.21 10.58 -18.54
N MET A 187 10.54 9.54 -19.02
CA MET A 187 9.90 8.54 -18.18
C MET A 187 10.45 7.14 -18.46
N THR A 188 10.72 6.39 -17.38
CA THR A 188 11.32 5.05 -17.44
C THR A 188 10.62 4.10 -16.48
N ASN A 189 10.77 2.80 -16.73
CA ASN A 189 10.35 1.76 -15.80
C ASN A 189 11.44 1.51 -14.74
N SER A 190 11.16 1.75 -13.47
CA SER A 190 12.07 1.44 -12.36
C SER A 190 12.15 -0.05 -12.02
N LYS A 191 11.39 -0.92 -12.69
CA LYS A 191 11.33 -2.36 -12.41
C LYS A 191 12.67 -3.09 -12.55
N ALA A 192 13.61 -2.59 -13.35
CA ALA A 192 14.98 -3.11 -13.37
C ALA A 192 15.73 -2.81 -12.05
N GLU A 193 15.49 -1.65 -11.43
CA GLU A 193 16.00 -1.28 -10.10
C GLU A 193 15.21 -1.93 -8.96
N SER A 194 14.01 -2.45 -9.23
CA SER A 194 13.17 -3.16 -8.26
C SER A 194 13.50 -4.63 -8.09
N LYS A 195 14.46 -5.17 -8.86
CA LYS A 195 14.90 -6.56 -8.73
C LYS A 195 15.84 -6.70 -7.55
N GLY A 196 15.45 -7.52 -6.59
CA GLY A 196 16.28 -7.88 -5.44
C GLY A 196 15.46 -8.37 -4.27
N LEU A 197 16.03 -8.17 -3.08
CA LEU A 197 15.48 -8.62 -1.81
C LEU A 197 14.74 -7.49 -1.12
N TYR A 198 13.62 -7.82 -0.49
CA TYR A 198 12.80 -6.92 0.30
C TYR A 198 12.65 -7.50 1.69
N ALA A 199 13.03 -6.74 2.70
CA ALA A 199 12.94 -7.16 4.09
C ALA A 199 11.75 -6.49 4.77
N GLY A 200 11.13 -7.22 5.70
CA GLY A 200 10.02 -6.72 6.48
C GLY A 200 10.03 -7.21 7.92
N ILE A 201 9.80 -6.31 8.87
CA ILE A 201 9.83 -6.63 10.31
C ILE A 201 8.52 -6.26 10.98
N GLU A 202 7.87 -7.26 11.58
CA GLU A 202 6.83 -7.08 12.59
C GLU A 202 7.48 -6.97 13.97
N GLY A 203 7.27 -5.84 14.64
CA GLY A 203 7.90 -5.51 15.90
C GLY A 203 6.92 -5.33 17.06
N GLY A 204 6.85 -6.31 17.97
CA GLY A 204 6.04 -6.26 19.17
C GLY A 204 6.83 -5.99 20.46
N ALA A 205 6.14 -6.00 21.60
CA ALA A 205 6.76 -5.81 22.92
C ALA A 205 7.57 -7.03 23.39
N THR A 206 7.09 -8.24 23.13
CA THR A 206 7.69 -9.50 23.63
C THR A 206 8.50 -10.25 22.59
N GLY A 207 8.27 -9.99 21.31
CA GLY A 207 8.95 -10.66 20.20
C GLY A 207 8.79 -9.90 18.90
N SER A 208 9.59 -10.27 17.91
CA SER A 208 9.57 -9.66 16.58
C SER A 208 9.88 -10.71 15.52
N LYS A 209 9.36 -10.51 14.31
CA LYS A 209 9.53 -11.41 13.17
C LYS A 209 10.06 -10.63 11.96
N LEU A 210 11.11 -11.15 11.34
CA LEU A 210 11.71 -10.66 10.10
C LEU A 210 11.35 -11.64 8.99
N VAL A 211 10.99 -11.11 7.83
CA VAL A 211 10.82 -11.84 6.58
C VAL A 211 11.66 -11.16 5.51
N ILE A 212 12.36 -11.93 4.68
CA ILE A 212 13.03 -11.45 3.47
C ILE A 212 12.39 -12.15 2.27
N ILE A 213 12.06 -11.38 1.23
CA ILE A 213 11.36 -11.85 0.03
C ILE A 213 12.16 -11.44 -1.20
N ASP A 214 12.42 -12.39 -2.09
CA ASP A 214 12.96 -12.14 -3.42
C ASP A 214 11.82 -11.74 -4.38
N SER A 215 11.92 -10.56 -4.99
CA SER A 215 10.90 -10.04 -5.92
C SER A 215 10.72 -10.84 -7.20
N GLU A 216 11.74 -11.60 -7.63
CA GLU A 216 11.74 -12.35 -8.88
C GLU A 216 11.32 -13.80 -8.66
N THR A 217 11.87 -14.44 -7.63
CA THR A 217 11.63 -15.88 -7.37
C THR A 217 10.52 -16.14 -6.36
N ASN A 218 10.10 -15.11 -5.61
CA ASN A 218 9.24 -15.23 -4.43
C ASN A 218 9.80 -16.21 -3.37
N TRP A 219 11.11 -16.47 -3.40
CA TRP A 219 11.77 -17.17 -2.32
C TRP A 219 11.68 -16.34 -1.04
N ARG A 220 11.45 -17.01 0.09
CA ARG A 220 11.27 -16.38 1.39
C ARG A 220 12.14 -17.04 2.45
N THR A 221 12.64 -16.24 3.38
CA THR A 221 13.23 -16.71 4.63
C THR A 221 12.68 -15.90 5.81
N GLU A 222 12.64 -16.52 6.98
CA GLU A 222 12.07 -15.93 8.19
C GLU A 222 13.00 -16.10 9.38
N SER A 223 13.00 -15.11 10.27
CA SER A 223 13.68 -15.17 11.56
C SER A 223 12.82 -14.54 12.64
N SER A 224 13.03 -14.92 13.89
CA SER A 224 12.43 -14.25 15.06
C SER A 224 13.51 -13.73 16.00
N ASN A 225 13.19 -12.66 16.73
CA ASN A 225 14.08 -12.04 17.72
C ASN A 225 13.27 -11.41 18.87
N LEU A 226 13.96 -10.82 19.85
CA LEU A 226 13.38 -10.07 20.97
C LEU A 226 12.53 -8.88 20.47
N GLY A 227 11.62 -8.41 21.33
CA GLY A 227 10.76 -7.28 21.05
C GLY A 227 11.51 -6.00 20.68
N THR A 228 10.95 -5.26 19.73
CA THR A 228 11.49 -3.99 19.18
C THR A 228 10.61 -2.78 19.54
N ASN A 229 9.82 -2.87 20.61
CA ASN A 229 9.00 -1.75 21.08
C ASN A 229 9.88 -0.64 21.69
N PHE A 230 9.92 0.51 21.04
CA PHE A 230 10.79 1.63 21.40
C PHE A 230 10.27 2.51 22.55
N TYR A 231 9.06 2.27 23.06
CA TYR A 231 8.61 2.87 24.32
C TYR A 231 9.20 2.14 25.53
N LEU A 232 9.57 0.87 25.38
CA LEU A 232 10.19 0.06 26.43
C LEU A 232 11.72 0.10 26.39
N THR A 233 12.30 0.33 25.22
CA THR A 233 13.76 0.36 24.98
C THR A 233 14.11 1.57 24.13
N ASP A 234 15.21 2.27 24.44
CA ASP A 234 15.65 3.43 23.64
C ASP A 234 15.74 3.10 22.14
N TYR A 235 15.15 3.96 21.30
CA TYR A 235 15.00 3.70 19.87
C TYR A 235 16.33 3.52 19.13
N LYS A 236 17.43 4.11 19.61
CA LYS A 236 18.76 3.93 19.01
C LYS A 236 19.26 2.51 19.21
N ILE A 237 18.97 1.94 20.39
CA ILE A 237 19.27 0.52 20.68
C ILE A 237 18.42 -0.37 19.78
N VAL A 238 17.14 -0.02 19.58
CA VAL A 238 16.25 -0.75 18.65
C VAL A 238 16.78 -0.69 17.21
N CYS A 239 17.20 0.49 16.71
CA CYS A 239 17.81 0.62 15.38
C CYS A 239 19.03 -0.29 15.22
N LYS A 240 19.95 -0.27 16.19
CA LYS A 240 21.14 -1.13 16.16
C LYS A 240 20.77 -2.61 16.15
N ARG A 241 19.83 -3.03 17.02
CA ARG A 241 19.36 -4.42 17.07
C ARG A 241 18.77 -4.88 15.75
N ILE A 242 17.97 -4.04 15.10
CA ILE A 242 17.38 -4.33 13.79
C ILE A 242 18.47 -4.46 12.72
N ALA A 243 19.42 -3.52 12.69
CA ALA A 243 20.52 -3.55 11.72
C ALA A 243 21.39 -4.80 11.87
N ASP A 244 21.85 -5.08 13.09
CA ASP A 244 22.66 -6.27 13.41
C ASP A 244 21.89 -7.54 13.04
N TRP A 245 20.59 -7.61 13.38
CA TRP A 245 19.75 -8.78 13.09
C TRP A 245 19.59 -9.04 11.58
N ILE A 246 19.40 -8.00 10.76
CA ILE A 246 19.30 -8.15 9.31
C ILE A 246 20.64 -8.65 8.75
N LEU A 247 21.76 -8.06 9.16
CA LEU A 247 23.08 -8.47 8.70
C LEU A 247 23.38 -9.93 9.07
N ASP A 248 23.06 -10.35 10.29
CA ASP A 248 23.21 -11.73 10.76
C ASP A 248 22.39 -12.72 9.89
N VAL A 249 21.15 -12.36 9.54
CA VAL A 249 20.31 -13.21 8.68
C VAL A 249 20.85 -13.26 7.26
N PHE A 250 21.30 -12.14 6.70
CA PHE A 250 21.91 -12.10 5.37
C PHE A 250 23.18 -12.97 5.31
N GLU A 251 24.04 -12.91 6.32
CA GLU A 251 25.24 -13.75 6.41
C GLU A 251 24.86 -15.24 6.49
N LYS A 252 23.93 -15.59 7.39
CA LYS A 252 23.48 -16.98 7.60
C LYS A 252 22.87 -17.60 6.34
N GLU A 253 22.05 -16.83 5.63
CA GLU A 253 21.36 -17.24 4.41
C GLU A 253 22.24 -17.08 3.16
N LYS A 254 23.48 -16.60 3.31
CA LYS A 254 24.46 -16.35 2.23
C LYS A 254 23.93 -15.40 1.15
N LEU A 255 23.17 -14.40 1.58
CA LEU A 255 22.64 -13.33 0.75
C LEU A 255 23.63 -12.14 0.74
N LYS A 256 23.58 -11.32 -0.32
CA LYS A 256 24.37 -10.09 -0.38
C LYS A 256 23.52 -8.91 0.08
N ILE A 257 24.05 -8.12 1.01
CA ILE A 257 23.30 -6.96 1.53
C ILE A 257 23.02 -5.92 0.44
N GLU A 258 23.87 -5.84 -0.59
CA GLU A 258 23.66 -4.96 -1.76
C GLU A 258 22.39 -5.28 -2.57
N ASP A 259 21.85 -6.49 -2.41
CA ASP A 259 20.61 -6.92 -3.05
C ASP A 259 19.37 -6.47 -2.27
N LEU A 260 19.51 -5.98 -1.02
CA LEU A 260 18.40 -5.45 -0.22
C LEU A 260 17.93 -4.09 -0.77
N ARG A 261 16.78 -4.10 -1.45
CA ARG A 261 16.22 -2.94 -2.12
C ARG A 261 15.43 -2.03 -1.20
N ALA A 262 14.70 -2.59 -0.23
CA ALA A 262 14.00 -1.80 0.78
C ALA A 262 13.69 -2.61 2.05
N LEU A 263 13.54 -1.90 3.17
CA LEU A 263 13.16 -2.43 4.47
C LEU A 263 11.85 -1.78 4.95
N GLY A 264 10.84 -2.61 5.25
CA GLY A 264 9.61 -2.19 5.92
C GLY A 264 9.63 -2.57 7.40
N LEU A 265 9.20 -1.66 8.27
CA LEU A 265 9.06 -1.90 9.70
C LEU A 265 7.63 -1.58 10.17
N GLY A 266 7.07 -2.49 10.95
CA GLY A 266 5.77 -2.33 11.60
C GLY A 266 5.96 -2.50 13.07
N LEU A 267 6.23 -1.40 13.74
CA LEU A 267 6.59 -1.42 15.14
C LEU A 267 5.41 -0.97 15.97
N SER A 268 5.15 -1.69 17.06
CA SER A 268 4.23 -1.24 18.09
C SER A 268 4.73 0.09 18.64
N GLY A 269 3.87 1.12 18.59
CA GLY A 269 4.18 2.47 19.04
C GLY A 269 4.52 3.48 17.94
N ALA A 270 4.66 3.03 16.68
CA ALA A 270 4.97 3.87 15.51
C ALA A 270 3.74 4.64 14.97
N GLU A 271 2.88 5.14 15.87
CA GLU A 271 1.74 5.98 15.49
C GLU A 271 2.09 7.47 15.31
N ASP A 272 3.22 7.92 15.87
CA ASP A 272 3.69 9.31 15.78
C ASP A 272 4.66 9.50 14.60
N GLU A 273 4.22 10.28 13.61
CA GLU A 273 4.97 10.55 12.39
C GLU A 273 6.27 11.33 12.63
N GLU A 274 6.29 12.27 13.58
CA GLU A 274 7.49 13.05 13.90
C GLU A 274 8.58 12.13 14.48
N PHE A 275 8.17 11.26 15.40
CA PHE A 275 9.06 10.25 15.95
C PHE A 275 9.51 9.24 14.88
N ASN A 276 8.61 8.78 14.01
CA ASN A 276 8.96 7.87 12.93
C ASN A 276 10.03 8.47 12.02
N ASN A 277 9.90 9.74 11.63
CA ASN A 277 10.92 10.44 10.83
C ASN A 277 12.27 10.49 11.55
N LYS A 278 12.28 10.77 12.86
CA LYS A 278 13.50 10.75 13.67
C LYS A 278 14.14 9.37 13.74
N PHE A 279 13.33 8.30 13.84
CA PHE A 279 13.81 6.92 13.81
C PHE A 279 14.46 6.61 12.46
N VAL A 280 13.78 6.94 11.37
CA VAL A 280 14.24 6.73 9.98
C VAL A 280 15.57 7.44 9.74
N ASP A 281 15.66 8.72 10.11
CA ASP A 281 16.87 9.54 9.92
C ASP A 281 18.04 9.00 10.72
N TYR A 282 17.79 8.56 11.96
CA TYR A 282 18.82 7.93 12.79
C TYR A 282 19.30 6.61 12.16
N PHE A 283 18.37 5.78 11.67
CA PHE A 283 18.71 4.51 11.03
C PHE A 283 19.56 4.75 9.77
N ARG A 284 19.13 5.63 8.86
CA ARG A 284 19.89 5.98 7.65
C ARG A 284 21.29 6.48 7.97
N LYS A 285 21.41 7.39 8.94
CA LYS A 285 22.70 8.00 9.29
C LYS A 285 23.70 7.01 9.91
N ASN A 286 23.24 6.06 10.72
CA ASN A 286 24.13 5.19 11.51
C ASN A 286 24.19 3.74 11.00
N HIS A 287 23.23 3.33 10.17
CA HIS A 287 23.03 1.95 9.69
C HIS A 287 22.68 1.89 8.19
N GLY A 288 23.01 2.93 7.41
CA GLY A 288 22.77 2.97 5.95
C GLY A 288 23.48 1.88 5.14
N ASN A 289 24.44 1.18 5.75
CA ASN A 289 25.05 -0.02 5.16
C ASN A 289 24.07 -1.20 5.01
N VAL A 290 22.89 -1.14 5.64
CA VAL A 290 21.80 -2.10 5.45
C VAL A 290 20.95 -1.71 4.24
N THR A 291 20.34 -0.52 4.26
CA THR A 291 19.63 0.08 3.12
C THR A 291 19.28 1.54 3.43
N ASP A 292 19.23 2.39 2.40
CA ASP A 292 18.72 3.76 2.51
C ASP A 292 17.19 3.85 2.32
N ASN A 293 16.58 2.78 1.78
CA ASN A 293 15.17 2.72 1.45
C ASN A 293 14.40 2.04 2.57
N PHE A 294 13.75 2.86 3.38
CA PHE A 294 13.19 2.45 4.65
C PHE A 294 11.80 3.05 4.86
N TYR A 295 10.87 2.22 5.33
CA TYR A 295 9.49 2.61 5.64
C TYR A 295 9.10 2.12 7.02
N LEU A 296 8.67 3.02 7.88
CA LEU A 296 8.22 2.71 9.24
C LEU A 296 6.75 3.09 9.39
N THR A 297 5.96 2.16 9.89
CA THR A 297 4.56 2.36 10.24
C THR A 297 4.19 1.54 11.46
N SER A 298 2.95 1.65 11.93
CA SER A 298 2.45 0.85 13.07
C SER A 298 2.24 -0.61 12.68
N ASP A 299 2.37 -1.51 13.66
CA ASP A 299 2.04 -2.93 13.56
C ASP A 299 0.64 -3.20 12.96
N SER A 300 -0.35 -2.39 13.36
CA SER A 300 -1.73 -2.50 12.91
C SER A 300 -1.93 -2.14 11.43
N ILE A 301 -1.18 -1.15 10.92
CA ILE A 301 -1.21 -0.77 9.50
C ILE A 301 -0.54 -1.84 8.65
N MET A 302 0.56 -2.42 9.11
CA MET A 302 1.23 -3.47 8.36
C MET A 302 0.42 -4.74 8.25
N THR A 303 -0.22 -5.12 9.36
CA THR A 303 -1.13 -6.24 9.38
C THR A 303 -2.26 -6.06 8.36
N LEU A 304 -2.79 -4.84 8.28
CA LEU A 304 -3.82 -4.47 7.31
C LEU A 304 -3.30 -4.59 5.87
N LEU A 305 -2.07 -4.15 5.59
CA LEU A 305 -1.47 -4.25 4.26
C LEU A 305 -1.06 -5.69 3.89
N ALA A 306 -0.64 -6.50 4.87
CA ALA A 306 -0.34 -7.92 4.68
C ALA A 306 -1.57 -8.69 4.18
N ASN A 307 -2.76 -8.30 4.63
CA ASN A 307 -4.00 -8.99 4.32
C ASN A 307 -4.84 -8.29 3.24
N PHE A 308 -4.64 -7.00 2.99
CA PHE A 308 -5.38 -6.25 1.97
C PHE A 308 -4.41 -5.47 1.07
N PRO A 309 -3.61 -6.15 0.24
CA PRO A 309 -2.51 -5.52 -0.47
C PRO A 309 -2.93 -4.65 -1.66
N ARG A 310 -4.08 -4.94 -2.28
CA ARG A 310 -4.56 -4.28 -3.50
C ARG A 310 -5.52 -3.12 -3.20
N GLU A 311 -6.25 -2.67 -4.22
CA GLU A 311 -7.32 -1.66 -4.16
C GLU A 311 -8.60 -2.25 -3.54
N GLU A 312 -8.47 -2.75 -2.32
CA GLU A 312 -9.57 -3.37 -1.56
C GLU A 312 -9.82 -2.58 -0.28
N ASN A 313 -11.09 -2.46 0.09
CA ASN A 313 -11.44 -2.06 1.45
C ASN A 313 -11.16 -3.25 2.38
N GLY A 314 -10.56 -2.98 3.51
CA GLY A 314 -10.24 -4.03 4.48
C GLY A 314 -10.25 -3.49 5.89
N ILE A 315 -10.67 -4.32 6.84
CA ILE A 315 -10.62 -4.02 8.25
C ILE A 315 -9.74 -5.06 8.94
N VAL A 316 -8.85 -4.59 9.82
CA VAL A 316 -8.18 -5.43 10.80
C VAL A 316 -8.74 -5.08 12.16
N LEU A 317 -9.23 -6.09 12.88
CA LEU A 317 -9.71 -5.97 14.24
C LEU A 317 -8.86 -6.84 15.15
N ILE A 318 -8.16 -6.19 16.08
CA ILE A 318 -7.25 -6.81 17.03
C ILE A 318 -7.92 -6.85 18.41
N ALA A 319 -7.94 -8.04 19.03
CA ALA A 319 -8.36 -8.28 20.41
C ALA A 319 -7.47 -9.37 21.05
N GLY A 320 -6.34 -8.93 21.59
CA GLY A 320 -5.39 -9.72 22.38
C GLY A 320 -5.26 -9.13 23.79
N THR A 321 -4.04 -8.95 24.29
CA THR A 321 -3.78 -8.21 25.54
C THR A 321 -4.32 -6.78 25.49
N GLY A 322 -4.27 -6.14 24.32
CA GLY A 322 -4.95 -4.88 24.01
C GLY A 322 -5.92 -5.05 22.84
N SER A 323 -6.52 -3.95 22.38
CA SER A 323 -7.43 -3.98 21.23
C SER A 323 -7.33 -2.73 20.36
N SER A 324 -7.42 -2.91 19.05
CA SER A 324 -7.45 -1.83 18.07
C SER A 324 -8.24 -2.25 16.83
N CYS A 325 -8.73 -1.27 16.09
CA CYS A 325 -9.36 -1.47 14.80
C CYS A 325 -8.75 -0.49 13.80
N ARG A 326 -8.40 -0.98 12.62
CA ARG A 326 -7.94 -0.17 11.49
C ARG A 326 -8.69 -0.58 10.24
N MET A 327 -9.02 0.40 9.41
CA MET A 327 -9.64 0.19 8.10
C MET A 327 -8.78 0.87 7.04
N LYS A 328 -8.49 0.17 5.95
CA LYS A 328 -7.90 0.73 4.73
C LYS A 328 -9.01 0.88 3.70
N LYS A 329 -9.06 2.04 3.06
CA LYS A 329 -9.89 2.29 1.87
C LYS A 329 -9.14 1.89 0.59
N LYS A 330 -9.86 1.72 -0.51
CA LYS A 330 -9.26 1.45 -1.84
C LYS A 330 -8.21 2.49 -2.25
N ASP A 331 -8.42 3.76 -1.86
CA ASP A 331 -7.50 4.87 -2.08
C ASP A 331 -6.21 4.81 -1.22
N GLY A 332 -6.08 3.79 -0.36
CA GLY A 332 -4.94 3.59 0.52
C GLY A 332 -5.02 4.31 1.87
N SER A 333 -5.94 5.26 2.04
CA SER A 333 -6.08 5.98 3.31
C SER A 333 -6.60 5.08 4.43
N VAL A 334 -6.09 5.31 5.64
CA VAL A 334 -6.36 4.48 6.82
C VAL A 334 -7.18 5.25 7.85
N GLN A 335 -8.16 4.58 8.43
CA GLN A 335 -8.98 5.09 9.54
C GLN A 335 -8.87 4.14 10.74
N GLY A 336 -8.93 4.69 11.95
CA GLY A 336 -8.72 3.92 13.18
C GLY A 336 -9.80 4.12 14.24
N ALA A 337 -10.03 3.09 15.04
CA ALA A 337 -10.78 3.17 16.28
C ALA A 337 -10.06 2.36 17.38
N GLY A 338 -9.91 2.94 18.57
CA GLY A 338 -9.17 2.32 19.67
C GLY A 338 -7.66 2.17 19.40
N GLY A 339 -6.98 1.42 20.26
CA GLY A 339 -5.52 1.27 20.26
C GLY A 339 -4.77 2.25 21.18
N TRP A 340 -5.46 2.95 22.09
CA TRP A 340 -4.87 3.96 22.98
C TRP A 340 -4.27 3.39 24.28
N GLY A 341 -4.07 2.07 24.34
CA GLY A 341 -3.59 1.39 25.53
C GLY A 341 -4.60 1.31 26.68
N HIS A 342 -4.19 0.66 27.77
CA HIS A 342 -5.07 0.22 28.84
C HIS A 342 -5.58 1.32 29.76
N MET A 343 -4.89 2.47 29.81
CA MET A 343 -5.28 3.61 30.65
C MET A 343 -6.41 4.43 30.01
N ILE A 344 -6.46 4.50 28.69
CA ILE A 344 -7.38 5.34 27.93
C ILE A 344 -8.45 4.50 27.21
N GLY A 345 -8.08 3.31 26.73
CA GLY A 345 -8.89 2.48 25.84
C GLY A 345 -8.75 0.98 26.08
N ASP A 346 -8.32 0.24 25.06
CA ASP A 346 -8.28 -1.23 25.02
C ASP A 346 -9.64 -1.93 25.27
N GLY A 347 -10.73 -1.23 24.98
CA GLY A 347 -12.08 -1.76 25.13
C GLY A 347 -12.31 -3.04 24.30
N GLY A 348 -12.76 -4.10 24.96
CA GLY A 348 -12.99 -5.41 24.35
C GLY A 348 -11.74 -6.31 24.26
N SER A 349 -10.58 -5.86 24.72
CA SER A 349 -9.37 -6.68 24.87
C SER A 349 -9.46 -7.68 26.03
N ALA A 350 -8.50 -8.60 26.11
CA ALA A 350 -8.32 -9.47 27.26
C ALA A 350 -7.99 -8.70 28.55
N PHE A 351 -7.25 -7.60 28.48
CA PHE A 351 -7.06 -6.74 29.66
C PHE A 351 -8.39 -6.16 30.14
N TRP A 352 -9.20 -5.65 29.21
CA TRP A 352 -10.49 -5.04 29.53
C TRP A 352 -11.48 -6.07 30.11
N ILE A 353 -11.55 -7.27 29.54
CA ILE A 353 -12.40 -8.36 30.04
C ILE A 353 -12.03 -8.74 31.48
N ALA A 354 -10.74 -8.96 31.74
CA ALA A 354 -10.25 -9.29 33.09
C ALA A 354 -10.59 -8.17 34.09
N ARG A 355 -10.31 -6.91 33.75
CA ARG A 355 -10.61 -5.75 34.59
C ARG A 355 -12.11 -5.61 34.85
N ALA A 356 -12.95 -5.80 33.84
CA ALA A 356 -14.41 -5.69 33.96
C ALA A 356 -14.98 -6.78 34.87
N ALA A 357 -14.49 -8.02 34.78
CA ALA A 357 -14.88 -9.09 35.70
C ALA A 357 -14.43 -8.81 37.15
N ILE A 358 -13.21 -8.32 37.35
CA ILE A 358 -12.71 -7.90 38.67
C ILE A 358 -13.57 -6.76 39.23
N GLN A 359 -13.89 -5.75 38.41
CA GLN A 359 -14.74 -4.64 38.83
C GLN A 359 -16.13 -5.13 39.25
N MET A 360 -16.76 -6.01 38.46
CA MET A 360 -18.06 -6.58 38.78
C MET A 360 -18.06 -7.34 40.12
N LEU A 361 -16.98 -8.09 40.42
CA LEU A 361 -16.80 -8.73 41.72
C LEU A 361 -16.72 -7.71 42.86
N PHE A 362 -15.92 -6.66 42.69
CA PHE A 362 -15.76 -5.62 43.71
C PHE A 362 -17.07 -4.88 43.95
N ASP A 363 -17.77 -4.48 42.87
CA ASP A 363 -19.06 -3.79 42.94
C ASP A 363 -20.09 -4.61 43.74
N ALA A 364 -20.18 -5.91 43.44
CA ALA A 364 -21.10 -6.81 44.12
C ALA A 364 -20.81 -6.94 45.63
N GLU A 365 -19.54 -7.07 46.01
CA GLU A 365 -19.15 -7.22 47.42
C GLU A 365 -19.19 -5.92 48.21
N ASP A 366 -19.01 -4.78 47.54
CA ASP A 366 -19.12 -3.45 48.16
C ASP A 366 -20.59 -3.00 48.29
N GLY A 367 -21.53 -3.79 47.76
CA GLY A 367 -22.98 -3.60 47.88
C GLY A 367 -23.59 -2.65 46.84
N PHE A 368 -22.88 -2.40 45.74
CA PHE A 368 -23.47 -1.70 44.58
C PHE A 368 -24.47 -2.60 43.86
N ASP A 369 -25.42 -1.97 43.15
CA ASP A 369 -26.40 -2.70 42.35
C ASP A 369 -25.70 -3.56 41.29
N ASN A 370 -25.77 -4.88 41.47
CA ASN A 370 -25.25 -5.85 40.53
C ASN A 370 -26.30 -6.90 40.20
N THR A 371 -26.51 -7.14 38.92
CA THR A 371 -27.53 -8.08 38.43
C THR A 371 -27.08 -9.54 38.55
N TYR A 372 -25.77 -9.80 38.59
CA TYR A 372 -25.21 -11.15 38.46
C TYR A 372 -24.55 -11.66 39.75
N ASN A 373 -24.62 -12.97 39.99
CA ASN A 373 -23.79 -13.61 41.01
C ASN A 373 -22.33 -13.66 40.54
N THR A 374 -21.36 -13.34 41.42
CA THR A 374 -19.93 -13.23 41.08
C THR A 374 -19.05 -14.30 41.75
N ASP A 375 -19.65 -15.33 42.36
CA ASP A 375 -18.94 -16.38 43.10
C ASP A 375 -17.96 -17.16 42.21
N VAL A 376 -18.35 -17.43 40.96
CA VAL A 376 -17.48 -18.11 39.98
C VAL A 376 -16.29 -17.22 39.61
N ILE A 377 -16.52 -15.92 39.37
CA ILE A 377 -15.46 -14.94 39.10
C ILE A 377 -14.49 -14.88 40.29
N LYS A 378 -14.99 -14.84 41.53
CA LYS A 378 -14.18 -14.84 42.76
C LYS A 378 -13.33 -16.09 42.88
N ALA A 379 -13.93 -17.28 42.69
CA ALA A 379 -13.21 -18.54 42.76
C ALA A 379 -12.10 -18.64 41.70
N LEU A 380 -12.39 -18.21 40.47
CA LEU A 380 -11.40 -18.15 39.40
C LEU A 380 -10.29 -17.15 39.71
N LEU A 381 -10.62 -15.96 40.24
CA LEU A 381 -9.65 -14.92 40.61
C LEU A 381 -8.66 -15.46 41.65
N PHE A 382 -9.18 -16.08 42.71
CA PHE A 382 -8.39 -16.63 43.80
C PHE A 382 -7.45 -17.72 43.31
N LYS A 383 -7.96 -18.61 42.45
CA LYS A 383 -7.16 -19.66 41.83
C LYS A 383 -6.08 -19.11 40.89
N HIS A 384 -6.43 -18.17 40.02
CA HIS A 384 -5.55 -17.64 38.97
C HIS A 384 -4.36 -16.88 39.56
N TYR A 385 -4.62 -15.96 40.50
CA TYR A 385 -3.57 -15.14 41.12
C TYR A 385 -2.96 -15.80 42.37
N ASN A 386 -3.43 -17.00 42.74
CA ASN A 386 -3.04 -17.69 43.98
C ASN A 386 -3.22 -16.79 45.22
N ILE A 387 -4.40 -16.18 45.33
CA ILE A 387 -4.79 -15.29 46.43
C ILE A 387 -6.00 -15.88 47.17
N ASN A 388 -6.18 -15.50 48.43
CA ASN A 388 -7.27 -15.96 49.28
C ASN A 388 -8.23 -14.84 49.72
N GLU A 389 -7.98 -13.61 49.25
CA GLU A 389 -8.76 -12.42 49.57
C GLU A 389 -8.72 -11.44 48.39
N LYS A 390 -9.85 -10.81 48.05
CA LYS A 390 -9.96 -9.93 46.87
C LYS A 390 -8.95 -8.77 46.91
N THR A 391 -8.67 -8.20 48.08
CA THR A 391 -7.78 -7.03 48.25
C THR A 391 -6.34 -7.32 47.82
N ARG A 392 -5.92 -8.59 47.80
CA ARG A 392 -4.59 -9.01 47.32
C ARG A 392 -4.40 -8.76 45.82
N ILE A 393 -5.49 -8.61 45.05
CA ILE A 393 -5.40 -8.25 43.62
C ILE A 393 -4.77 -6.86 43.41
N LEU A 394 -4.84 -5.97 44.41
CA LEU A 394 -4.25 -4.63 44.33
C LEU A 394 -2.73 -4.66 44.07
N ASN A 395 -2.04 -5.72 44.53
CA ASN A 395 -0.63 -5.91 44.22
C ASN A 395 -0.39 -6.04 42.71
N TYR A 396 -1.23 -6.79 42.00
CA TYR A 396 -1.13 -7.01 40.55
C TYR A 396 -1.68 -5.84 39.72
N MET A 397 -2.59 -5.05 40.29
CA MET A 397 -3.19 -3.90 39.61
C MET A 397 -2.38 -2.61 39.77
N TYR A 398 -1.57 -2.50 40.82
CA TYR A 398 -0.83 -1.28 41.17
C TYR A 398 0.66 -1.53 41.42
N SER A 399 1.01 -2.24 42.49
CA SER A 399 2.40 -2.30 43.00
C SER A 399 3.37 -3.06 42.10
N ASN A 400 2.91 -4.14 41.47
CA ASN A 400 3.66 -5.00 40.57
C ASN A 400 2.87 -5.18 39.27
N PHE A 401 2.42 -4.06 38.70
CA PHE A 401 1.56 -4.07 37.53
C PHE A 401 2.28 -4.55 36.28
N GLU A 402 1.77 -5.62 35.69
CA GLU A 402 2.15 -6.10 34.37
C GLU A 402 0.89 -6.37 33.55
N LYS A 403 0.67 -5.58 32.49
CA LYS A 403 -0.56 -5.62 31.67
C LYS A 403 -0.91 -7.04 31.19
N HIS A 404 0.10 -7.80 30.76
CA HIS A 404 -0.12 -9.15 30.23
C HIS A 404 -0.53 -10.14 31.32
N VAL A 405 -0.01 -10.01 32.55
CA VAL A 405 -0.41 -10.82 33.71
C VAL A 405 -1.87 -10.59 34.04
N VAL A 406 -2.32 -9.32 34.04
CA VAL A 406 -3.74 -9.01 34.29
C VAL A 406 -4.64 -9.57 33.17
N ALA A 407 -4.23 -9.41 31.92
CA ALA A 407 -4.98 -9.88 30.76
C ALA A 407 -5.12 -11.41 30.71
N ASP A 408 -4.14 -12.16 31.23
CA ASP A 408 -4.15 -13.63 31.24
C ASP A 408 -5.32 -14.22 32.03
N PHE A 409 -5.85 -13.48 33.01
CA PHE A 409 -7.07 -13.88 33.74
C PHE A 409 -8.28 -14.12 32.82
N THR A 410 -8.33 -13.47 31.66
CA THR A 410 -9.34 -13.73 30.63
C THR A 410 -9.35 -15.18 30.16
N VAL A 411 -8.21 -15.87 30.13
CA VAL A 411 -8.15 -17.29 29.78
C VAL A 411 -8.91 -18.14 30.82
N SER A 412 -8.79 -17.81 32.10
CA SER A 412 -9.54 -18.48 33.17
C SER A 412 -11.04 -18.19 33.09
N LEU A 413 -11.43 -16.95 32.78
CA LEU A 413 -12.82 -16.58 32.56
C LEU A 413 -13.43 -17.32 31.35
N ALA A 414 -12.70 -17.39 30.23
CA ALA A 414 -13.15 -18.05 29.01
C ALA A 414 -13.52 -19.53 29.20
N GLN A 415 -12.92 -20.23 30.18
CA GLN A 415 -13.27 -21.61 30.52
C GLN A 415 -14.71 -21.77 31.06
N LYS A 416 -15.32 -20.68 31.54
CA LYS A 416 -16.65 -20.65 32.15
C LYS A 416 -17.64 -19.74 31.45
N VAL A 417 -17.28 -19.19 30.29
CA VAL A 417 -18.09 -18.21 29.56
C VAL A 417 -19.47 -18.72 29.13
N ASN A 418 -19.60 -20.03 28.88
CA ASN A 418 -20.88 -20.65 28.53
C ASN A 418 -21.64 -21.21 29.75
N ASP A 419 -20.99 -21.27 30.92
CA ASP A 419 -21.53 -21.87 32.15
C ASP A 419 -22.04 -20.80 33.13
N ASP A 420 -21.49 -19.59 33.08
CA ASP A 420 -21.72 -18.53 34.06
C ASP A 420 -22.26 -17.25 33.40
N PRO A 421 -23.47 -16.77 33.79
CA PRO A 421 -24.08 -15.57 33.20
C PRO A 421 -23.27 -14.28 33.41
N ALA A 422 -22.58 -14.12 34.54
CA ALA A 422 -21.79 -12.92 34.82
C ALA A 422 -20.61 -12.81 33.85
N ILE A 423 -19.90 -13.93 33.66
CA ILE A 423 -18.80 -14.04 32.70
C ILE A 423 -19.33 -13.87 31.27
N GLY A 424 -20.44 -14.52 30.93
CA GLY A 424 -21.10 -14.38 29.63
C GLY A 424 -21.42 -12.92 29.30
N GLU A 425 -21.93 -12.15 30.28
CA GLU A 425 -22.21 -10.73 30.12
C GLU A 425 -20.94 -9.88 29.89
N VAL A 426 -19.85 -10.15 30.61
CA VAL A 426 -18.58 -9.45 30.38
C VAL A 426 -18.08 -9.66 28.95
N PHE A 427 -18.14 -10.90 28.44
CA PHE A 427 -17.76 -11.19 27.05
C PHE A 427 -18.75 -10.58 26.04
N ARG A 428 -20.06 -10.61 26.30
CA ARG A 428 -21.05 -9.95 25.46
C ARG A 428 -20.77 -8.44 25.37
N SER A 429 -20.47 -7.80 26.49
CA SER A 429 -20.08 -6.39 26.55
C SER A 429 -18.77 -6.10 25.81
N ALA A 430 -17.77 -6.98 25.91
CA ALA A 430 -16.54 -6.89 25.11
C ALA A 430 -16.84 -6.97 23.61
N GLY A 431 -17.70 -7.91 23.19
CA GLY A 431 -18.18 -8.03 21.81
C GLY A 431 -18.85 -6.76 21.32
N HIS A 432 -19.69 -6.14 22.15
CA HIS A 432 -20.34 -4.87 21.83
C HIS A 432 -19.33 -3.74 21.59
N ILE A 433 -18.30 -3.63 22.43
CA ILE A 433 -17.26 -2.60 22.23
C ILE A 433 -16.46 -2.86 20.94
N LEU A 434 -16.09 -4.11 20.66
CA LEU A 434 -15.40 -4.47 19.42
C LEU A 434 -16.26 -4.18 18.18
N GLY A 435 -17.56 -4.46 18.23
CA GLY A 435 -18.50 -4.11 17.18
C GLY A 435 -18.60 -2.59 16.97
N ARG A 436 -18.58 -1.80 18.06
CA ARG A 436 -18.54 -0.33 17.97
C ARG A 436 -17.28 0.18 17.27
N HIS A 437 -16.12 -0.46 17.47
CA HIS A 437 -14.90 -0.09 16.74
C HIS A 437 -15.09 -0.27 15.22
N VAL A 438 -15.61 -1.43 14.80
CA VAL A 438 -15.89 -1.72 13.39
C VAL A 438 -16.94 -0.78 12.82
N ALA A 439 -18.06 -0.58 13.52
CA ALA A 439 -19.10 0.37 13.15
C ALA A 439 -18.55 1.80 12.97
N THR A 440 -17.55 2.19 13.76
CA THR A 440 -16.94 3.53 13.70
C THR A 440 -16.10 3.68 12.45
N VAL A 441 -15.20 2.74 12.16
CA VAL A 441 -14.35 2.85 10.96
C VAL A 441 -15.18 2.70 9.67
N ALA A 442 -16.20 1.83 9.68
CA ALA A 442 -17.07 1.58 8.53
C ALA A 442 -17.85 2.82 8.05
N LYS A 443 -18.10 3.81 8.91
CA LYS A 443 -18.76 5.08 8.53
C LYS A 443 -17.98 5.90 7.50
N HIS A 444 -16.69 5.62 7.33
CA HIS A 444 -15.86 6.30 6.34
C HIS A 444 -15.96 5.68 4.94
N LEU A 445 -16.74 4.60 4.77
CA LEU A 445 -17.06 4.01 3.48
C LEU A 445 -18.36 4.58 2.93
N PRO A 446 -18.48 4.75 1.59
CA PRO A 446 -19.76 4.98 0.94
C PRO A 446 -20.76 3.88 1.28
N GLU A 447 -22.05 4.23 1.34
CA GLU A 447 -23.11 3.29 1.78
C GLU A 447 -23.15 2.00 0.96
N GLU A 448 -22.96 2.10 -0.36
CA GLU A 448 -22.90 0.94 -1.26
C GLU A 448 -21.73 0.00 -0.96
N GLU A 449 -20.57 0.54 -0.57
CA GLU A 449 -19.38 -0.24 -0.25
C GLU A 449 -19.39 -0.78 1.18
N ARG A 450 -20.28 -0.27 2.04
CA ARG A 450 -20.40 -0.65 3.44
C ARG A 450 -21.34 -1.85 3.67
N LYS A 451 -22.16 -2.23 2.69
CA LYS A 451 -23.14 -3.34 2.82
C LYS A 451 -22.47 -4.67 3.20
N SER A 452 -21.25 -4.92 2.72
CA SER A 452 -20.46 -6.11 3.01
C SER A 452 -19.05 -5.72 3.42
N LEU A 453 -18.62 -6.11 4.63
CA LEU A 453 -17.29 -5.78 5.15
C LEU A 453 -16.42 -7.03 5.32
N ASP A 454 -15.15 -6.90 4.90
CA ASP A 454 -14.11 -7.91 5.11
C ASP A 454 -13.26 -7.52 6.30
N ILE A 455 -13.23 -8.42 7.30
CA ILE A 455 -12.58 -8.19 8.57
C ILE A 455 -11.59 -9.31 8.82
N VAL A 456 -10.32 -8.98 9.00
CA VAL A 456 -9.32 -9.91 9.53
C VAL A 456 -9.30 -9.79 11.05
N LEU A 457 -9.49 -10.92 11.73
CA LEU A 457 -9.51 -11.01 13.19
C LEU A 457 -8.15 -11.44 13.71
N ILE A 458 -7.62 -10.73 14.71
CA ILE A 458 -6.34 -11.05 15.34
C ILE A 458 -6.44 -11.04 16.85
N GLY A 459 -5.91 -12.10 17.47
CA GLY A 459 -5.77 -12.19 18.92
C GLY A 459 -6.68 -13.24 19.54
N GLY A 460 -6.27 -13.72 20.72
CA GLY A 460 -6.87 -14.87 21.37
C GLY A 460 -8.31 -14.68 21.82
N VAL A 461 -8.79 -13.43 22.00
CA VAL A 461 -10.16 -13.15 22.47
C VAL A 461 -11.20 -13.71 21.50
N PHE A 462 -10.92 -13.68 20.18
CA PHE A 462 -11.83 -14.20 19.15
C PHE A 462 -12.03 -15.72 19.18
N ARG A 463 -11.22 -16.47 19.96
CA ARG A 463 -11.51 -17.89 20.23
C ARG A 463 -12.82 -18.09 20.99
N SER A 464 -13.29 -17.06 21.69
CA SER A 464 -14.56 -17.04 22.42
C SER A 464 -15.67 -16.35 21.61
N TRP A 465 -15.63 -16.42 20.27
CA TRP A 465 -16.55 -15.71 19.39
C TRP A 465 -18.04 -15.90 19.75
N SER A 466 -18.45 -17.12 20.11
CA SER A 466 -19.85 -17.41 20.47
C SER A 466 -20.39 -16.52 21.59
N ALA A 467 -19.53 -16.13 22.54
CA ALA A 467 -19.89 -15.23 23.64
C ALA A 467 -19.83 -13.74 23.26
N LEU A 468 -19.02 -13.39 22.26
CA LEU A 468 -18.88 -12.01 21.76
C LEU A 468 -20.00 -11.64 20.78
N GLN A 469 -20.47 -12.62 20.00
CA GLN A 469 -21.30 -12.42 18.80
C GLN A 469 -22.53 -11.56 19.05
N ALA A 470 -23.31 -11.87 20.09
CA ALA A 470 -24.56 -11.16 20.37
C ALA A 470 -24.33 -9.67 20.64
N GLY A 471 -23.30 -9.33 21.42
CA GLY A 471 -22.93 -7.94 21.67
C GLY A 471 -22.39 -7.25 20.41
N PHE A 472 -21.54 -7.96 19.66
CA PHE A 472 -20.95 -7.44 18.42
C PHE A 472 -22.02 -7.09 17.38
N VAL A 473 -22.94 -8.01 17.11
CA VAL A 473 -24.05 -7.79 16.17
C VAL A 473 -24.93 -6.63 16.63
N ALA A 474 -25.27 -6.57 17.92
CA ALA A 474 -26.05 -5.47 18.48
C ALA A 474 -25.38 -4.08 18.27
N ALA A 475 -24.05 -4.01 18.30
CA ALA A 475 -23.33 -2.75 18.01
C ALA A 475 -23.32 -2.37 16.52
N MET A 476 -23.56 -3.33 15.63
CA MET A 476 -23.58 -3.13 14.18
C MET A 476 -24.97 -2.80 13.64
N GLN A 477 -26.03 -3.00 14.42
CA GLN A 477 -27.40 -2.67 14.03
C GLN A 477 -27.55 -1.18 13.66
N GLY A 478 -28.28 -0.90 12.59
CA GLY A 478 -28.51 0.47 12.11
C GLY A 478 -27.29 1.12 11.45
N THR A 479 -26.17 0.41 11.29
CA THR A 479 -24.98 0.93 10.59
C THR A 479 -25.07 0.79 9.08
N GLY A 480 -26.11 0.19 8.51
CA GLY A 480 -26.22 -0.08 7.06
C GLY A 480 -25.32 -1.22 6.56
N VAL A 481 -24.51 -1.82 7.43
CA VAL A 481 -23.81 -3.08 7.15
C VAL A 481 -24.82 -4.21 7.22
N GLN A 482 -24.85 -5.05 6.18
CA GLN A 482 -25.74 -6.21 6.11
C GLN A 482 -24.97 -7.51 6.35
N LYS A 483 -23.71 -7.54 5.92
CA LYS A 483 -22.90 -8.75 5.93
C LYS A 483 -21.48 -8.49 6.42
N LEU A 484 -20.99 -9.39 7.26
CA LEU A 484 -19.63 -9.41 7.76
C LEU A 484 -18.96 -10.72 7.36
N ARG A 485 -17.84 -10.62 6.64
CA ARG A 485 -16.97 -11.75 6.32
C ARG A 485 -15.71 -11.65 7.16
N MET A 486 -15.55 -12.59 8.08
CA MET A 486 -14.45 -12.58 9.04
C MET A 486 -13.43 -13.64 8.66
N PHE A 487 -12.17 -13.22 8.53
CA PHE A 487 -11.07 -14.03 8.06
C PHE A 487 -9.99 -14.19 9.14
N GLU A 488 -9.30 -15.33 9.09
CA GLU A 488 -8.00 -15.46 9.74
C GLU A 488 -6.93 -14.74 8.89
N PRO A 489 -5.83 -14.26 9.52
CA PRO A 489 -4.71 -13.69 8.78
C PRO A 489 -4.12 -14.70 7.79
N CYS A 490 -3.83 -14.28 6.56
CA CYS A 490 -3.24 -15.15 5.53
C CYS A 490 -1.71 -15.15 5.55
N ASP A 491 -1.09 -14.02 5.90
CA ASP A 491 0.36 -13.86 5.91
C ASP A 491 0.79 -13.13 7.19
N SER A 492 2.06 -13.31 7.56
CA SER A 492 2.66 -12.61 8.70
C SER A 492 2.64 -11.09 8.46
N PRO A 493 2.34 -10.25 9.48
CA PRO A 493 2.47 -8.80 9.34
C PRO A 493 3.84 -8.35 8.80
N ALA A 494 4.92 -9.08 9.12
CA ALA A 494 6.25 -8.86 8.54
C ALA A 494 6.30 -8.92 7.00
N VAL A 495 5.48 -9.78 6.37
CA VAL A 495 5.32 -9.81 4.90
C VAL A 495 4.65 -8.53 4.42
N GLY A 496 3.62 -8.05 5.13
CA GLY A 496 3.01 -6.75 4.86
C GLY A 496 3.99 -5.58 4.91
N ALA A 497 4.98 -5.63 5.80
CA ALA A 497 6.09 -4.67 5.83
C ALA A 497 6.89 -4.69 4.54
N ALA A 498 7.34 -5.87 4.11
CA ALA A 498 8.16 -6.02 2.92
C ALA A 498 7.40 -5.55 1.67
N VAL A 499 6.11 -5.91 1.59
CA VAL A 499 5.20 -5.48 0.51
C VAL A 499 5.02 -3.97 0.50
N LEU A 500 4.81 -3.35 1.67
CA LEU A 500 4.70 -1.89 1.77
C LEU A 500 5.98 -1.22 1.29
N ALA A 501 7.15 -1.67 1.75
CA ALA A 501 8.43 -1.11 1.35
C ALA A 501 8.68 -1.25 -0.16
N ALA A 502 8.29 -2.38 -0.76
CA ALA A 502 8.39 -2.61 -2.19
C ALA A 502 7.44 -1.69 -3.00
N LYS A 503 6.20 -1.54 -2.53
CA LYS A 503 5.19 -0.68 -3.15
C LYS A 503 5.58 0.79 -3.07
N GLU A 504 5.92 1.29 -1.90
CA GLU A 504 6.21 2.71 -1.71
C GLU A 504 7.50 3.14 -2.42
N ARG A 505 8.47 2.24 -2.55
CA ARG A 505 9.74 2.58 -3.20
C ARG A 505 9.74 2.38 -4.71
N TYR A 506 9.18 1.26 -5.16
CA TYR A 506 9.31 0.81 -6.55
C TYR A 506 7.97 0.54 -7.23
N GLY A 507 6.86 0.67 -6.51
CA GLY A 507 5.53 0.42 -7.04
C GLY A 507 5.26 -1.02 -7.46
N ILE A 508 6.02 -1.96 -6.92
CA ILE A 508 5.80 -3.38 -7.16
C ILE A 508 5.02 -4.02 -6.02
N PHE A 509 4.20 -5.01 -6.36
CA PHE A 509 3.56 -5.86 -5.38
C PHE A 509 4.33 -7.17 -5.28
N LEU A 510 4.88 -7.45 -4.10
CA LEU A 510 5.43 -8.77 -3.83
C LEU A 510 4.29 -9.78 -3.77
N ALA A 511 4.53 -10.99 -4.24
CA ALA A 511 3.53 -12.05 -4.14
C ALA A 511 3.23 -12.33 -2.65
N GLN A 512 1.96 -12.44 -2.33
CA GLN A 512 1.43 -12.74 -0.98
C GLN A 512 0.56 -13.98 -1.03
N GLU A 513 0.34 -14.62 0.11
CA GLU A 513 -0.68 -15.65 0.21
C GLU A 513 -2.08 -15.01 0.06
N ASP A 514 -2.67 -15.16 -1.13
CA ASP A 514 -3.99 -14.57 -1.45
C ASP A 514 -5.17 -15.37 -0.83
N LYS A 515 -4.94 -16.52 -0.20
CA LYS A 515 -5.99 -17.34 0.42
C LYS A 515 -6.28 -16.91 1.85
N LYS A 516 -7.13 -15.89 2.01
CA LYS A 516 -7.80 -15.60 3.28
C LYS A 516 -8.70 -16.78 3.65
N ILE A 517 -8.50 -17.37 4.83
CA ILE A 517 -9.36 -18.44 5.32
C ILE A 517 -10.60 -17.79 5.93
N LEU A 518 -11.74 -17.92 5.25
CA LEU A 518 -13.03 -17.48 5.79
C LEU A 518 -13.32 -18.29 7.06
N ARG A 519 -13.39 -17.59 8.18
CA ARG A 519 -13.66 -18.17 9.49
C ARG A 519 -15.15 -18.19 9.77
N LEU A 520 -15.81 -17.05 9.54
CA LEU A 520 -17.21 -16.81 9.87
C LEU A 520 -17.82 -15.86 8.86
N GLU A 521 -19.11 -16.06 8.62
CA GLU A 521 -19.94 -15.14 7.84
C GLU A 521 -21.19 -14.84 8.66
N ILE A 522 -21.54 -13.56 8.78
CA ILE A 522 -22.58 -13.09 9.69
C ILE A 522 -23.47 -12.08 8.98
N ASP A 523 -24.77 -12.32 9.05
CA ASP A 523 -25.79 -11.34 8.70
C ASP A 523 -26.10 -10.47 9.93
N VAL A 524 -26.12 -9.15 9.74
CA VAL A 524 -26.22 -8.13 10.82
C VAL A 524 -27.65 -7.71 11.08
#